data_AF-A0A3Q8ZJT1-F1
#
_entry.id   AF-A0A3Q8ZJT1-F1
#
_cell.length_a   1.000
_cell.length_b   1.000
_cell.length_c   1.000
_cell.angle_alpha   90.00
_cell.angle_beta   90.00
_cell.angle_gamma   90.00
#
_symmetry.space_group_name_H-M   'P 1'
#
loop_
_entity.id
_entity.type
_entity.pdbx_description
1 polymer ?
#
loop_
_entity_poly.entity_id
_entity_poly.type
_entity_poly.pdbx_seq_one_letter_code
_entity_poly.pdbx_strand_id
1 'polypeptide(L)' 'MADKSDKNEAAEPVAVDTQAGIFPKFRKLWNGGEHRNAINLANAEKLSEAEWSALLGEFPGIVEVINQ' A
#
# COMPACT_ATOMS: atom_id res chain seq x y z
N MET A 1 24.66 -36.30 -1.42
CA MET A 1 24.66 -34.84 -1.61
C MET A 1 23.30 -34.34 -1.11
N ALA A 2 23.24 -33.94 0.16
CA ALA A 2 22.17 -33.15 0.76
C ALA A 2 22.87 -31.82 1.11
N ASP A 3 22.32 -30.66 0.82
CA ASP A 3 21.15 -30.16 1.53
C ASP A 3 20.43 -29.08 0.71
N LYS A 4 19.11 -29.08 0.85
CA LYS A 4 18.18 -28.11 0.27
C LYS A 4 18.30 -26.80 1.05
N SER A 5 18.98 -25.80 0.53
CA SER A 5 18.84 -24.43 1.05
C SER A 5 17.82 -23.69 0.20
N ASP A 6 16.57 -24.00 0.49
CA ASP A 6 15.42 -23.17 0.15
C ASP A 6 15.66 -21.82 0.84
N LYS A 7 16.25 -20.87 0.10
CA LYS A 7 16.38 -19.49 0.55
C LYS A 7 14.99 -18.87 0.39
N ASN A 8 14.09 -19.26 1.28
CA ASN A 8 12.87 -18.53 1.55
C ASN A 8 13.31 -17.20 2.18
N GLU A 9 13.67 -16.25 1.32
CA GLU A 9 13.65 -14.82 1.65
C GLU A 9 12.20 -14.48 1.95
N ALA A 10 11.74 -14.83 3.16
CA ALA A 10 10.62 -14.17 3.78
C ALA A 10 11.03 -12.71 3.85
N ALA A 11 10.61 -11.93 2.84
CA ALA A 11 10.90 -10.52 2.74
C ALA A 11 10.54 -9.89 4.08
N GLU A 12 11.56 -9.41 4.79
CA GLU A 12 11.36 -8.69 6.03
C GLU A 12 10.30 -7.61 5.75
N PRO A 13 9.27 -7.46 6.61
CA PRO A 13 8.22 -6.48 6.35
C PRO A 13 8.88 -5.12 6.19
N VAL A 14 8.84 -4.59 4.96
CA VAL A 14 9.42 -3.29 4.67
C VAL A 14 8.65 -2.29 5.51
N ALA A 15 9.32 -1.70 6.49
CA ALA A 15 8.73 -0.68 7.33
C ALA A 15 8.42 0.54 6.46
N VAL A 16 7.15 0.70 6.10
CA VAL A 16 6.66 1.87 5.37
C VAL A 16 6.31 2.95 6.36
N ASP A 17 6.91 4.13 6.20
CA ASP A 17 6.56 5.30 7.01
C ASP A 17 5.24 5.89 6.50
N THR A 18 4.14 5.52 7.14
CA THR A 18 2.79 6.02 6.79
C THR A 18 2.48 7.40 7.37
N GLN A 19 3.43 8.01 8.08
CA GLN A 19 3.28 9.37 8.62
C GLN A 19 3.81 10.44 7.68
N ALA A 20 4.67 10.08 6.72
CA ALA A 20 5.22 10.96 5.71
C ALA A 20 4.76 10.60 4.28
N GLY A 21 5.32 11.32 3.31
CA GLY A 21 5.09 11.06 1.89
C GLY A 21 3.63 11.24 1.48
N ILE A 22 3.10 10.26 0.75
CA ILE A 22 1.76 10.34 0.17
C ILE A 22 0.66 10.02 1.18
N PHE A 23 0.96 9.24 2.22
CA PHE A 23 -0.03 8.67 3.12
C PHE A 23 -0.93 9.73 3.78
N PRO A 24 -0.41 10.82 4.37
CA PRO A 24 -1.28 11.86 4.95
C PRO A 24 -2.21 12.51 3.93
N LYS A 25 -1.74 12.70 2.69
CA LYS A 25 -2.57 13.27 1.60
C LYS A 25 -3.63 12.28 1.16
N PHE A 26 -3.26 11.01 1.01
CA PHE A 26 -4.18 9.92 0.72
C PHE A 26 -5.28 9.85 1.79
N ARG A 27 -4.93 9.79 3.08
CA ARG A 27 -5.89 9.79 4.19
C ARG A 27 -6.84 10.98 4.13
N LYS A 28 -6.32 12.17 3.83
CA LYS A 28 -7.13 13.39 3.77
C LYS A 28 -8.19 13.30 2.67
N LEU A 29 -7.81 12.86 1.47
CA LEU A 29 -8.75 12.66 0.35
C LEU A 29 -9.73 11.54 0.66
N TRP A 30 -9.24 10.42 1.19
CA TRP A 30 -10.05 9.26 1.53
C TRP A 30 -11.11 9.61 2.58
N ASN A 31 -10.72 10.18 3.72
CA ASN A 31 -11.65 10.60 4.77
C ASN A 31 -12.54 11.77 4.35
N GLY A 32 -12.16 12.52 3.31
CA GLY A 32 -12.98 13.56 2.68
C GLY A 32 -14.05 13.01 1.72
N GLY A 33 -14.09 11.69 1.49
CA GLY A 33 -15.01 11.04 0.54
C GLY A 33 -14.53 11.05 -0.91
N GLU A 34 -13.35 11.61 -1.18
CA GLU A 34 -12.75 11.68 -2.52
C GLU A 34 -11.96 10.40 -2.84
N HIS A 35 -12.57 9.23 -2.67
CA HIS A 35 -11.87 7.94 -2.75
C HIS A 35 -11.17 7.73 -4.09
N ARG A 36 -11.82 8.05 -5.22
CA ARG A 36 -11.20 7.95 -6.55
C ARG A 36 -9.98 8.85 -6.71
N ASN A 37 -10.01 10.07 -6.16
CA ASN A 37 -8.86 10.98 -6.20
C ASN A 37 -7.72 10.46 -5.34
N ALA A 38 -8.02 9.86 -4.19
CA ALA A 38 -7.02 9.21 -3.35
C ALA A 38 -6.33 8.05 -4.10
N ILE A 39 -7.09 7.19 -4.77
CA ILE A 39 -6.54 6.09 -5.60
C ILE A 39 -5.72 6.62 -6.77
N ASN A 40 -6.19 7.66 -7.48
CA ASN A 40 -5.43 8.27 -8.57
C ASN A 40 -4.10 8.86 -8.08
N LEU A 41 -4.11 9.48 -6.91
CA LEU A 41 -2.91 10.02 -6.27
C LEU A 41 -1.90 8.89 -5.96
N ALA A 42 -2.36 7.79 -5.36
CA ALA A 42 -1.53 6.62 -5.08
C ALA A 42 -0.95 5.99 -6.36
N ASN A 43 -1.73 5.90 -7.43
CA ASN A 43 -1.26 5.41 -8.73
C ASN A 43 -0.24 6.36 -9.38
N ALA A 44 -0.45 7.67 -9.28
CA ALA A 44 0.46 8.68 -9.85
C ALA A 44 1.85 8.65 -9.20
N GLU A 45 1.92 8.40 -7.89
CA GLU A 45 3.17 8.30 -7.12
C GLU A 45 3.92 6.98 -7.34
N LYS A 46 3.33 6.03 -8.08
CA LYS A 46 3.92 4.69 -8.33
C LYS A 46 4.33 3.99 -7.05
N LEU A 47 3.41 3.93 -6.09
CA LEU A 47 3.66 3.28 -4.80
C LEU A 47 4.15 1.85 -4.97
N SER A 48 5.09 1.48 -4.12
CA SER A 48 5.63 0.13 -4.02
C SER A 48 4.57 -0.83 -3.46
N GLU A 49 4.75 -2.13 -3.65
CA GLU A 49 3.84 -3.16 -3.12
C GLU A 49 3.66 -3.07 -1.59
N ALA A 50 4.75 -2.77 -0.87
CA ALA A 50 4.70 -2.55 0.57
C ALA A 50 3.85 -1.33 0.96
N GLU A 51 3.95 -0.25 0.18
CA GLU A 51 3.18 0.99 0.41
C GLU A 51 1.69 0.77 0.12
N TRP A 52 1.37 0.04 -0.95
CA TRP A 52 0.02 -0.42 -1.23
C TRP A 52 -0.53 -1.31 -0.13
N SER A 53 0.28 -2.25 0.37
CA SER A 53 -0.13 -3.13 1.48
C SER A 53 -0.41 -2.34 2.76
N ALA A 54 0.39 -1.31 3.05
CA ALA A 54 0.15 -0.40 4.17
C ALA A 54 -1.17 0.39 4.00
N LEU A 55 -1.45 0.91 2.80
CA LEU A 55 -2.72 1.57 2.50
C LEU A 55 -3.92 0.63 2.62
N LEU A 56 -3.80 -0.59 2.09
CA LEU A 56 -4.86 -1.61 2.14
C LEU A 56 -5.14 -2.07 3.58
N GLY A 57 -4.11 -2.16 4.42
CA GLY A 57 -4.25 -2.47 5.84
C GLY A 57 -4.98 -1.39 6.63
N GLU A 58 -4.79 -0.11 6.26
CA GLU A 58 -5.46 1.03 6.89
C GLU A 58 -6.87 1.29 6.31
N PHE A 59 -7.06 1.04 5.01
CA PHE A 59 -8.29 1.30 4.26
C PHE A 59 -8.68 0.10 3.39
N PRO A 60 -9.35 -0.93 3.94
CA PRO A 60 -9.75 -2.10 3.18
C PRO A 60 -10.71 -1.79 2.01
N GLY A 61 -11.48 -0.70 2.12
CA GLY A 61 -12.38 -0.23 1.06
C GLY A 61 -11.67 0.22 -0.24
N ILE A 62 -10.34 0.36 -0.23
CA ILE A 62 -9.54 0.59 -1.45
C ILE A 62 -9.83 -0.46 -2.51
N VAL A 63 -9.92 -1.73 -2.11
CA VAL A 63 -10.17 -2.85 -3.04
C VAL A 63 -11.53 -2.66 -3.73
N GLU A 64 -12.55 -2.26 -2.99
CA GLU A 64 -13.89 -2.02 -3.55
C GLU A 64 -13.88 -0.88 -4.56
N VAL A 65 -13.17 0.21 -4.27
CA VAL A 65 -13.09 1.38 -5.16
C VAL A 65 -12.31 1.08 -6.44
N ILE A 66 -11.27 0.24 -6.37
CA ILE A 66 -10.48 -0.18 -7.55
C ILE A 66 -11.28 -1.13 -8.46
N ASN A 67 -12.16 -1.95 -7.90
CA ASN A 67 -12.95 -2.94 -8.65
C ASN A 67 -14.29 -2.40 -9.21
N GLN A 68 -14.59 -1.12 -9.02
CA GLN A 68 -15.76 -0.44 -9.60
C GLN A 68 -15.50 0.07 -11.02
#